data_AF-A0A963Y5M1-F1
#
_entry.id   AF-A0A963Y5M1-F1
#
_cell.length_a   1.000
_cell.length_b   1.000
_cell.length_c   1.000
_cell.angle_alpha   90.00
_cell.angle_beta   90.00
_cell.angle_gamma   90.00
#
_symmetry.space_group_name_H-M   'P 1'
#
loop_
_entity.id
_entity.type
_entity.pdbx_description
1 polymer ?
#
loop_
_entity_poly.entity_id
_entity_poly.type
_entity_poly.pdbx_seq_one_letter_code
_entity_poly.pdbx_strand_id
1 'polypeptide(L)'
;MQRIRFIDRMTQGKVSRRDMMKAASAFGVGTLVLPKMANAAEVLTCLEWGGYDSADYFQAYVDKYGAQPNFSIFAGEEDALAKVLAGFAADV
;
A
#
# COMPACT_ATOMS: atom_id res chain seq x y z
N MET A 1 37.67 -11.62 -16.96
CA MET A 1 38.11 -10.35 -17.59
C MET A 1 37.16 -9.14 -17.42
N GLN A 2 35.87 -9.29 -17.08
CA GLN A 2 34.95 -8.14 -16.89
C GLN A 2 35.03 -7.51 -15.47
N ARG A 3 35.21 -8.31 -14.42
CA ARG A 3 35.25 -7.84 -13.01
C ARG A 3 36.41 -6.89 -12.69
N ILE A 4 37.62 -7.19 -13.20
CA ILE A 4 38.84 -6.37 -12.97
C ILE A 4 38.66 -4.96 -13.54
N ARG A 5 38.05 -4.85 -14.73
CA ARG A 5 37.79 -3.56 -15.40
C ARG A 5 36.79 -2.68 -14.68
N PHE A 6 35.87 -3.28 -13.92
CA PHE A 6 34.89 -2.53 -13.15
C PHE A 6 35.52 -1.93 -11.88
N ILE A 7 36.32 -2.73 -11.15
CA ILE A 7 37.04 -2.28 -9.96
C ILE A 7 38.02 -1.16 -10.31
N ASP A 8 38.78 -1.28 -11.41
CA ASP A 8 39.69 -0.22 -11.88
C ASP A 8 38.97 1.08 -12.27
N ARG A 9 37.75 1.00 -12.82
CA ARG A 9 36.96 2.20 -13.12
C ARG A 9 36.43 2.88 -11.85
N MET A 10 36.13 2.10 -10.80
CA MET A 10 35.72 2.63 -9.51
C MET A 10 36.87 3.39 -8.83
N THR A 11 38.07 2.80 -8.78
CA THR A 11 39.27 3.45 -8.23
C THR A 11 39.71 4.68 -9.02
N GLN A 12 39.45 4.72 -10.33
CA GLN A 12 39.73 5.89 -11.18
C GLN A 12 38.63 6.96 -11.16
N GLY A 13 37.55 6.79 -10.39
CA GLY A 13 36.43 7.75 -10.32
C GLY A 13 35.61 7.87 -11.60
N LYS A 14 35.76 6.92 -12.55
CA LYS A 14 35.08 6.92 -13.86
C LYS A 14 33.70 6.27 -13.83
N VAL A 15 33.18 5.98 -12.64
CA VAL A 15 31.83 5.43 -12.46
C VAL A 15 30.90 6.57 -12.11
N SER A 16 29.94 6.85 -13.01
CA SER A 16 28.90 7.82 -12.73
C SER A 16 27.89 7.26 -11.72
N ARG A 17 27.20 8.14 -10.98
CA ARG A 17 26.08 7.75 -10.10
C ARG A 17 25.06 6.84 -10.81
N ARG A 18 24.85 7.04 -12.12
CA ARG A 18 23.92 6.28 -12.94
C ARG A 18 24.40 4.87 -13.22
N ASP A 19 25.70 4.67 -13.43
CA ASP A 19 26.30 3.36 -13.63
C ASP A 19 26.29 2.55 -12.32
N MET A 20 26.51 3.23 -11.19
CA MET A 20 26.36 2.64 -9.86
C MET A 20 24.90 2.23 -9.58
N MET A 21 23.93 3.07 -9.91
CA MET A 21 22.50 2.73 -9.77
C MET A 21 22.08 1.56 -10.68
N LYS A 22 22.61 1.46 -11.90
CA LYS A 22 22.40 0.31 -12.80
C LYS A 22 23.02 -0.98 -12.28
N ALA A 23 24.19 -0.90 -11.64
CA ALA A 23 24.81 -2.05 -11.01
C ALA A 23 24.00 -2.48 -9.77
N ALA A 24 23.53 -1.54 -8.95
CA ALA A 24 22.71 -1.82 -7.77
C ALA A 24 21.32 -2.39 -8.12
N SER A 25 20.71 -1.94 -9.22
CA SER A 25 19.44 -2.50 -9.69
C SER A 25 19.56 -3.97 -10.12
N ALA A 26 20.71 -4.39 -10.67
CA ALA A 26 20.98 -5.80 -10.98
C ALA A 26 21.01 -6.71 -9.74
N PHE A 27 21.19 -6.15 -8.54
CA PHE A 27 21.14 -6.86 -7.26
C PHE A 27 19.81 -6.65 -6.51
N GLY A 28 18.77 -6.10 -7.15
CA GLY A 28 17.46 -5.92 -6.53
C GLY A 28 17.38 -4.78 -5.51
N VAL A 29 18.43 -3.94 -5.37
CA VAL A 29 18.37 -2.77 -4.47
C VAL A 29 17.27 -1.80 -4.91
N GLY A 30 16.99 -1.74 -6.21
CA GLY A 30 15.89 -0.94 -6.76
C GLY A 30 14.51 -1.35 -6.25
N THR A 31 14.27 -2.63 -5.95
CA THR A 31 12.96 -3.10 -5.45
C THR A 31 12.67 -2.68 -4.00
N LEU A 32 13.70 -2.36 -3.21
CA LEU A 32 13.52 -1.90 -1.83
C LEU A 32 13.01 -0.45 -1.74
N VAL A 33 13.16 0.32 -2.81
CA VAL A 33 12.79 1.74 -2.86
C VAL A 33 11.51 1.99 -3.65
N LEU A 34 10.95 0.96 -4.26
CA LEU A 34 9.66 1.06 -4.95
C LEU A 34 8.55 1.24 -3.91
N PRO A 35 7.59 2.16 -4.14
CA PRO A 35 6.41 2.25 -3.30
C PRO A 35 5.70 0.89 -3.32
N LYS A 36 5.31 0.41 -2.15
CA LYS A 36 4.52 -0.81 -2.02
C LYS A 36 3.21 -0.57 -2.76
N MET A 37 2.94 -1.34 -3.81
CA MET A 37 1.68 -1.26 -4.54
C MET A 37 0.55 -1.59 -3.56
N ALA A 38 -0.47 -0.73 -3.50
CA ALA A 38 -1.64 -1.00 -2.70
C ALA A 38 -2.33 -2.27 -3.24
N ASN A 39 -2.57 -3.24 -2.36
CA ASN A 39 -3.46 -4.35 -2.69
C ASN A 39 -4.87 -3.87 -2.38
N ALA A 40 -5.76 -3.92 -3.38
CA ALA A 40 -7.17 -3.67 -3.12
C ALA A 40 -7.69 -4.74 -2.15
N ALA A 41 -8.42 -4.32 -1.12
CA ALA A 41 -9.14 -5.26 -0.28
C ALA A 41 -10.21 -5.97 -1.13
N GLU A 42 -10.45 -7.26 -0.85
CA GLU A 42 -11.48 -8.03 -1.55
C GLU A 42 -12.90 -7.56 -1.18
N VAL A 43 -13.06 -6.99 0.02
CA VAL A 43 -14.35 -6.55 0.57
C VAL A 43 -14.21 -5.12 1.08
N LEU A 44 -15.20 -4.29 0.76
CA LEU A 44 -15.30 -2.89 1.20
C LEU A 44 -15.37 -2.81 2.73
N THR A 45 -14.57 -1.94 3.34
CA THR A 45 -14.58 -1.69 4.79
C THR A 45 -15.06 -0.28 5.09
N CYS A 46 -16.20 -0.16 5.78
CA CYS A 46 -16.84 1.10 6.13
C CYS A 46 -16.66 1.42 7.62
N LEU A 47 -16.22 2.63 7.93
CA LEU A 47 -16.27 3.21 9.27
C LEU A 47 -17.54 4.07 9.37
N GLU A 48 -18.55 3.61 10.11
CA GLU A 48 -19.89 4.17 9.98
C GLU A 48 -20.63 4.28 11.32
N TRP A 49 -21.69 5.07 11.35
CA TRP A 49 -22.63 5.15 12.46
C TRP A 49 -23.47 3.88 12.62
N GLY A 50 -23.86 3.61 13.87
CA GLY A 50 -24.77 2.51 14.16
C GLY A 50 -26.13 2.70 13.48
N GLY A 51 -26.65 1.63 12.88
CA GLY A 51 -27.94 1.62 12.19
C GLY A 51 -27.85 1.83 10.68
N TYR A 52 -26.70 2.25 10.15
CA TYR A 52 -26.42 2.31 8.71
C TYR A 52 -25.85 1.01 8.15
N ASP A 53 -25.63 0.01 9.01
CA ASP A 53 -25.23 -1.36 8.70
C ASP A 53 -26.43 -2.28 8.38
N SER A 54 -27.62 -1.72 8.18
CA SER A 54 -28.79 -2.48 7.72
C SER A 54 -28.62 -2.97 6.28
N ALA A 55 -28.97 -4.23 6.03
CA ALA A 55 -28.89 -4.88 4.71
C ALA A 55 -29.66 -4.14 3.61
N ASP A 56 -30.73 -3.42 3.99
CA ASP A 56 -31.56 -2.63 3.08
C ASP A 56 -30.76 -1.53 2.35
N TYR A 57 -29.64 -1.07 2.92
CA TYR A 57 -28.84 0.01 2.35
C TYR A 57 -27.77 -0.44 1.36
N PHE A 58 -27.37 -1.71 1.38
CA PHE A 58 -26.25 -2.21 0.58
C PHE A 58 -26.56 -3.48 -0.21
N GLN A 59 -27.84 -3.84 -0.38
CA GLN A 59 -28.21 -4.99 -1.19
C GLN A 59 -27.61 -4.95 -2.61
N ALA A 60 -27.62 -3.78 -3.26
CA ALA A 60 -27.01 -3.61 -4.58
C ALA A 60 -25.48 -3.87 -4.60
N TYR A 61 -24.79 -3.65 -3.47
CA TYR A 61 -23.38 -4.01 -3.32
C TYR A 61 -23.23 -5.53 -3.22
N VAL A 62 -24.06 -6.19 -2.41
CA VAL A 62 -24.05 -7.66 -2.27
C VAL A 62 -24.34 -8.34 -3.61
N ASP A 63 -25.34 -7.85 -4.35
CA ASP A 63 -25.69 -8.41 -5.66
C ASP A 63 -24.54 -8.30 -6.66
N LYS A 64 -23.73 -7.23 -6.56
CA LYS A 64 -22.61 -6.97 -7.46
C LYS A 64 -21.32 -7.70 -7.07
N TYR A 65 -21.03 -7.80 -5.78
CA TYR A 65 -19.73 -8.28 -5.27
C TYR A 65 -19.82 -9.59 -4.50
N GLY A 66 -21.02 -10.12 -4.24
CA GLY A 66 -21.26 -11.43 -3.64
C GLY A 66 -21.02 -11.52 -2.13
N ALA A 67 -20.62 -10.42 -1.49
CA ALA A 67 -20.37 -10.33 -0.06
C ALA A 67 -20.94 -9.03 0.52
N GLN A 68 -21.28 -9.04 1.80
CA GLN A 68 -21.61 -7.82 2.54
C GLN A 68 -20.34 -6.99 2.80
N PRO A 69 -20.43 -5.65 2.90
CA PRO A 69 -19.34 -4.82 3.38
C PRO A 69 -18.95 -5.19 4.82
N ASN A 70 -17.71 -4.92 5.19
CA ASN A 70 -17.27 -4.92 6.57
C ASN A 70 -17.65 -3.59 7.21
N PHE A 71 -18.30 -3.64 8.37
CA PHE A 71 -18.64 -2.43 9.11
C PHE A 71 -17.87 -2.36 10.42
N SER A 72 -17.34 -1.18 10.69
CA SER A 72 -16.78 -0.78 11.97
C SER A 72 -17.61 0.37 12.51
N ILE A 73 -18.38 0.11 13.55
CA ILE A 73 -19.30 1.11 14.09
C ILE A 73 -18.60 2.01 15.11
N PHE A 74 -18.81 3.33 15.00
CA PHE A 74 -18.37 4.32 15.98
C PHE A 74 -19.55 5.01 16.67
N ALA A 75 -19.32 5.49 17.90
CA ALA A 75 -20.36 6.12 18.72
C ALA A 75 -20.38 7.66 18.65
N GLY A 76 -19.32 8.26 18.09
CA GLY A 76 -19.14 9.70 17.94
C GLY A 76 -17.97 10.02 17.02
N GLU A 77 -17.90 11.27 16.54
CA GLU A 77 -16.84 11.71 15.63
C GLU A 77 -15.45 11.61 16.27
N GLU A 78 -15.33 11.88 17.57
CA GLU A 78 -14.06 11.77 18.29
C GLU A 78 -13.54 10.33 18.34
N ASP A 79 -14.45 9.36 18.48
CA ASP A 79 -14.13 7.92 18.44
C ASP A 79 -13.69 7.50 17.04
N ALA A 80 -14.43 7.93 16.01
CA ALA A 80 -14.07 7.70 14.61
C ALA A 80 -12.68 8.27 14.28
N LEU A 81 -12.44 9.53 14.66
CA LEU A 81 -11.17 10.21 14.44
C LEU A 81 -10.02 9.51 15.17
N ALA A 82 -10.21 9.16 16.44
CA ALA A 82 -9.20 8.44 17.22
C ALA A 82 -8.85 7.09 16.55
N LYS A 83 -9.84 6.39 16.02
CA LYS A 83 -9.67 5.10 15.33
C LYS A 83 -8.88 5.23 14.02
N VAL A 84 -9.18 6.23 13.21
CA VAL A 84 -8.41 6.52 11.97
C VAL A 84 -6.98 6.92 12.31
N LEU A 85 -6.77 7.78 13.31
CA LEU A 85 -5.43 8.19 13.76
C LEU A 85 -4.61 7.03 14.34
N ALA A 86 -5.26 6.04 14.94
CA ALA A 86 -4.64 4.79 15.38
C ALA A 86 -4.24 3.85 14.22
N GLY A 87 -4.55 4.23 12.98
CA GLY A 87 -4.16 3.49 11.76
C GLY A 87 -5.22 2.52 11.27
N PHE A 88 -6.49 2.66 11.67
CA PHE A 88 -7.57 1.89 11.08
C PHE A 88 -7.74 2.23 9.59
N ALA A 89 -7.69 1.21 8.74
CA ALA A 89 -7.78 1.36 7.29
C ALA A 89 -9.23 1.16 6.81
N ALA A 90 -10.04 2.20 6.98
CA ALA A 90 -11.36 2.26 6.34
C ALA A 90 -11.21 2.69 4.87
N ASP A 91 -12.06 2.15 4.00
CA ASP A 91 -12.18 2.59 2.61
C ASP A 91 -13.10 3.82 2.49
N VAL A 92 -14.12 3.88 3.36
CA VAL A 92 -15.09 4.97 3.50
C VAL A 92 -15.42 5.23 4.97
#